data_AF-A0A7S3J7Y0-F1
#
_entry.id   AF-A0A7S3J7Y0-F1
#
_cell.length_a   1.000
_cell.length_b   1.000
_cell.length_c   1.000
_cell.angle_alpha   90.00
_cell.angle_beta   90.00
_cell.angle_gamma   90.00
#
_symmetry.space_group_name_H-M   'P 1'
#
loop_
_entity.id
_entity.type
_entity.pdbx_description
1 polymer ?
#
loop_
_entity_poly.entity_id
_entity_poly.type
_entity_poly.pdbx_seq_one_letter_code
_entity_poly.pdbx_strand_id
1 'polypeptide(L)'
;MYNPFGQYVIRLYVNGLWRAVKIDDYFPVDGNNQLLCSYSTKGKLWCSLLEKAYLKMCNGYNFGGSNTSRDLFIFTSWLPERKNFSQVEDLEKLWDRLVKGDKRRDVMVSVSTGILPNAEELGLVVNHAYAVLELKEHEGKKFVLVLNPWGRFNWKGEYSVDDTDSWTPKLK
;
A
#
# COMPACT_ATOMS: atom_id res chain seq x y z
N MET A 1 -19.44 3.18 8.79
CA MET A 1 -20.49 2.67 7.90
C MET A 1 -20.80 1.27 8.39
N TYR A 2 -21.89 1.13 9.15
CA TYR A 2 -22.34 -0.14 9.72
C TYR A 2 -23.73 -0.41 9.15
N ASN A 3 -23.93 -1.60 8.60
CA ASN A 3 -25.23 -2.07 8.16
C ASN A 3 -25.80 -3.01 9.24
N PRO A 4 -26.96 -2.71 9.85
CA PRO A 4 -27.55 -3.56 10.89
C PRO A 4 -27.93 -4.97 10.39
N PHE A 5 -28.08 -5.17 9.07
CA PHE A 5 -28.32 -6.48 8.49
C PHE A 5 -27.03 -7.28 8.22
N GLY A 6 -25.86 -6.70 8.50
CA GLY A 6 -24.56 -7.35 8.34
C GLY A 6 -24.17 -7.67 6.89
N GLN A 7 -24.83 -7.09 5.90
CA GLN A 7 -24.61 -7.40 4.48
C GLN A 7 -24.01 -6.21 3.72
N TYR A 8 -23.01 -6.49 2.89
CA TYR A 8 -22.28 -5.48 2.14
C TYR A 8 -22.02 -5.93 0.71
N VAL A 9 -21.87 -4.95 -0.19
CA VAL A 9 -21.53 -5.19 -1.59
C VAL A 9 -20.33 -4.33 -1.94
N ILE A 10 -19.25 -4.97 -2.38
CA ILE A 10 -18.04 -4.30 -2.85
C ILE A 10 -17.93 -4.50 -4.36
N ARG A 11 -17.59 -3.44 -5.09
CA ARG A 11 -17.36 -3.51 -6.54
C ARG A 11 -15.86 -3.69 -6.81
N LEU A 12 -15.52 -4.75 -7.53
CA LEU A 12 -14.15 -5.06 -7.94
C LEU A 12 -14.08 -5.24 -9.45
N TYR A 13 -12.99 -4.82 -10.07
CA TYR A 13 -12.76 -4.95 -11.51
C TYR A 13 -12.02 -6.26 -11.79
N VAL A 14 -12.73 -7.25 -12.33
CA VAL A 14 -12.17 -8.60 -12.53
C VAL A 14 -12.44 -9.07 -13.94
N ASN A 15 -11.36 -9.44 -14.63
CA ASN A 15 -11.35 -9.89 -16.03
C ASN A 15 -12.04 -8.90 -16.97
N GLY A 16 -11.74 -7.60 -16.81
CA GLY A 16 -12.22 -6.54 -17.71
C GLY A 16 -13.60 -5.97 -17.40
N LEU A 17 -14.25 -6.38 -16.30
CA LEU A 17 -15.59 -5.92 -15.94
C LEU A 17 -15.72 -5.66 -14.44
N TRP A 18 -16.52 -4.65 -14.08
CA TRP A 18 -16.91 -4.39 -12.69
C TRP A 18 -17.91 -5.45 -12.21
N ARG A 19 -17.59 -6.12 -11.11
CA ARG A 19 -18.42 -7.18 -10.51
C ARG A 19 -18.80 -6.80 -9.08
N ALA A 20 -20.05 -7.07 -8.72
CA ALA A 20 -20.57 -6.86 -7.37
C ALA A 20 -20.31 -8.12 -6.52
N VAL A 21 -19.48 -7.99 -5.49
CA VAL A 21 -19.13 -9.05 -4.55
C VAL A 21 -19.93 -8.85 -3.27
N LYS A 22 -20.88 -9.75 -3.01
CA LYS A 22 -21.68 -9.75 -1.78
C LYS A 22 -20.91 -10.46 -0.66
N ILE A 23 -20.83 -9.83 0.50
CA ILE A 23 -20.18 -10.36 1.71
C ILE A 23 -21.01 -10.01 2.95
N ASP A 24 -20.89 -10.84 3.99
CA ASP A 24 -21.33 -10.51 5.33
C ASP A 24 -20.19 -9.88 6.17
N ASP A 25 -20.44 -9.50 7.43
CA ASP A 25 -19.46 -8.96 8.38
C ASP A 25 -18.93 -9.96 9.42
N TYR A 26 -19.04 -11.26 9.19
CA TYR A 26 -18.31 -12.25 9.99
C TYR A 26 -16.84 -12.30 9.58
N PHE A 27 -15.93 -11.88 10.45
CA PHE A 27 -14.50 -11.86 10.18
C PHE A 27 -13.74 -12.93 10.96
N PRO A 28 -12.61 -13.44 10.42
CA PRO A 28 -11.75 -14.33 11.17
C PRO A 28 -11.12 -13.57 12.35
N VAL A 29 -11.16 -14.19 13.52
CA VAL A 29 -10.53 -13.69 14.76
C VAL A 29 -9.63 -14.76 15.35
N ASP A 30 -8.64 -14.34 16.13
CA ASP A 30 -7.81 -15.24 16.93
C ASP A 30 -8.53 -15.69 18.22
N GLY A 31 -7.85 -16.51 19.04
CA GLY A 31 -8.39 -16.99 20.32
C GLY A 31 -8.64 -15.88 21.35
N ASN A 32 -8.09 -14.68 21.15
CA ASN A 32 -8.30 -13.50 21.99
C ASN A 32 -9.34 -12.53 21.38
N ASN A 33 -10.07 -12.98 20.35
CA ASN A 33 -11.08 -12.20 19.65
C ASN A 33 -10.51 -10.98 18.89
N GLN A 34 -9.23 -11.01 18.53
CA GLN A 34 -8.59 -10.00 17.68
C GLN A 34 -8.76 -10.34 16.21
N LEU A 35 -9.07 -9.33 15.38
CA LEU A 35 -9.22 -9.51 13.93
C LEU A 35 -7.91 -9.99 13.29
N LEU A 36 -8.02 -11.05 12.48
CA LEU A 36 -6.91 -11.59 11.68
C LEU A 36 -6.82 -10.98 10.28
N CYS A 37 -7.78 -10.11 9.94
CA CYS A 37 -7.84 -9.36 8.69
C CYS A 37 -7.33 -7.92 8.86
N SER A 38 -7.15 -7.18 7.76
CA SER A 38 -6.84 -5.74 7.80
C SER A 38 -7.94 -4.97 8.56
N TYR A 39 -7.56 -4.13 9.52
CA TYR A 39 -8.50 -3.28 10.27
C TYR A 39 -7.99 -1.85 10.42
N SER A 40 -8.93 -0.91 10.63
CA SER A 40 -8.62 0.48 10.92
C SER A 40 -8.51 0.71 12.43
N THR A 41 -7.60 1.58 12.86
CA THR A 41 -7.40 1.99 14.27
C THR A 41 -8.65 2.58 14.94
N LYS A 42 -9.67 2.98 14.18
CA LYS A 42 -10.91 3.61 14.68
C LYS A 42 -12.13 2.70 14.63
N GLY A 43 -11.94 1.38 14.66
CA GLY A 43 -13.05 0.41 14.60
C GLY A 43 -13.87 0.48 13.30
N LYS A 44 -13.29 1.03 12.22
CA LYS A 44 -13.97 1.12 10.93
C LYS A 44 -13.77 -0.18 10.15
N LEU A 45 -14.87 -0.77 9.71
CA LEU A 45 -14.89 -2.07 9.02
C LEU A 45 -14.47 -2.02 7.54
N TRP A 46 -14.29 -0.83 6.95
CA TRP A 46 -14.11 -0.72 5.49
C TRP A 46 -12.89 -1.48 4.97
N CYS A 47 -11.76 -1.48 5.70
CA CYS A 47 -10.56 -2.24 5.32
C CYS A 47 -10.87 -3.74 5.30
N SER A 48 -11.50 -4.23 6.38
CA SER A 48 -11.83 -5.64 6.56
C SER A 48 -12.83 -6.11 5.52
N LEU A 49 -13.84 -5.30 5.21
CA LEU A 49 -14.82 -5.56 4.16
C LEU A 49 -14.17 -5.61 2.77
N LEU A 50 -13.29 -4.65 2.46
CA LEU A 50 -12.59 -4.60 1.18
C LEU A 50 -11.69 -5.82 0.98
N GLU A 51 -10.90 -6.16 2.00
CA GLU A 51 -10.04 -7.34 2.00
C GLU A 51 -10.87 -8.62 1.87
N LYS A 52 -11.94 -8.78 2.64
CA LYS A 52 -12.81 -9.97 2.58
C LYS A 52 -13.44 -10.15 1.20
N ALA A 53 -13.93 -9.06 0.57
CA ALA A 53 -14.46 -9.13 -0.78
C ALA A 53 -13.39 -9.52 -1.80
N TYR A 54 -12.18 -8.96 -1.65
CA TYR A 54 -11.03 -9.30 -2.50
C TYR A 54 -10.65 -10.77 -2.36
N LEU A 55 -10.43 -11.24 -1.13
CA LEU A 55 -10.03 -12.61 -0.85
C LEU A 55 -11.12 -13.63 -1.19
N LYS A 56 -12.41 -13.28 -1.09
CA LYS A 56 -13.49 -14.13 -1.60
C LYS A 56 -13.34 -14.45 -3.09
N MET A 57 -12.81 -13.51 -3.88
CA MET A 57 -12.48 -13.75 -5.30
C MET A 57 -11.20 -14.55 -5.51
N CYS A 58 -10.36 -14.65 -4.48
CA CYS A 58 -9.06 -15.35 -4.48
C CYS A 58 -9.08 -16.67 -3.69
N ASN A 59 -10.23 -17.34 -3.63
CA ASN A 59 -10.44 -18.61 -2.90
C ASN A 59 -10.31 -18.53 -1.37
N GLY A 60 -10.51 -17.35 -0.79
CA GLY A 60 -10.57 -17.12 0.66
C GLY A 60 -9.24 -16.66 1.26
N TYR A 61 -9.13 -16.82 2.58
CA TYR A 61 -7.99 -16.31 3.37
C TYR A 61 -6.71 -17.14 3.28
N ASN A 62 -6.77 -18.34 2.70
CA ASN A 62 -5.57 -19.11 2.37
C ASN A 62 -4.91 -18.53 1.11
N PHE A 63 -4.28 -17.37 1.28
CA PHE A 63 -3.76 -16.55 0.20
C PHE A 63 -2.25 -16.41 0.32
N GLY A 64 -1.50 -17.01 -0.61
CA GLY A 64 -0.04 -17.14 -0.55
C GLY A 64 0.76 -15.86 -0.78
N GLY A 65 0.11 -14.70 -0.82
CA GLY A 65 0.72 -13.41 -1.09
C GLY A 65 0.20 -12.77 -2.37
N SER A 66 0.46 -11.47 -2.50
CA SER A 66 -0.10 -10.65 -3.56
C SER A 66 0.93 -9.94 -4.42
N ASN A 67 0.44 -9.40 -5.53
CA ASN A 67 1.18 -8.47 -6.37
C ASN A 67 0.41 -7.14 -6.39
N THR A 68 1.02 -6.08 -5.84
CA THR A 68 0.36 -4.79 -5.69
C THR A 68 -0.15 -4.22 -7.01
N SER A 69 0.54 -4.46 -8.13
CA SER A 69 0.09 -4.02 -9.45
C SER A 69 -1.22 -4.71 -9.87
N ARG A 70 -1.36 -6.00 -9.58
CA ARG A 70 -2.62 -6.74 -9.82
C ARG A 70 -3.73 -6.27 -8.88
N ASP A 71 -3.39 -6.05 -7.61
CA ASP A 71 -4.34 -5.63 -6.59
C ASP A 71 -4.95 -4.27 -6.94
N LEU A 72 -4.08 -3.28 -7.23
CA LEU A 72 -4.51 -1.95 -7.62
C LEU A 72 -5.36 -1.98 -8.89
N PHE A 73 -4.98 -2.78 -9.89
CA PHE A 73 -5.80 -2.95 -11.09
C PHE A 73 -7.21 -3.47 -10.77
N ILE A 74 -7.33 -4.44 -9.84
CA ILE A 74 -8.63 -4.96 -9.42
C ILE A 74 -9.45 -3.90 -8.69
N PHE A 75 -8.82 -3.05 -7.89
CA PHE A 75 -9.52 -2.00 -7.15
C PHE A 75 -9.90 -0.78 -8.01
N THR A 76 -9.13 -0.45 -9.05
CA THR A 76 -9.28 0.84 -9.76
C THR A 76 -9.43 0.75 -11.26
N SER A 77 -9.21 -0.41 -11.88
CA SER A 77 -9.09 -0.62 -13.33
C SER A 77 -7.94 0.14 -14.01
N TRP A 78 -7.05 0.79 -13.24
CA TRP A 78 -5.91 1.51 -13.79
C TRP A 78 -4.82 0.55 -14.26
N LEU A 79 -4.25 0.83 -15.44
CA LEU A 79 -3.28 -0.05 -16.07
C LEU A 79 -2.00 -0.14 -15.20
N PRO A 80 -1.61 -1.37 -14.79
CA PRO A 80 -0.42 -1.55 -13.98
C PRO A 80 0.85 -1.37 -14.81
N GLU A 81 1.86 -0.74 -14.20
CA GLU A 81 3.23 -0.72 -14.71
C GLU A 81 4.19 -1.07 -13.57
N ARG A 82 5.16 -1.95 -13.83
CA ARG A 82 6.20 -2.32 -12.87
C ARG A 82 7.56 -1.92 -13.43
N LYS A 83 8.36 -1.24 -12.62
CA LYS A 83 9.76 -0.92 -12.93
C LYS A 83 10.67 -1.55 -11.88
N ASN A 84 11.71 -2.23 -12.34
CA ASN A 84 12.82 -2.59 -11.47
C ASN A 84 13.83 -1.45 -11.50
N PHE A 85 14.12 -0.83 -10.35
CA PHE A 85 15.01 0.31 -10.28
C PHE A 85 16.40 0.04 -10.86
N SER A 86 16.91 -1.19 -10.75
CA SER A 86 18.22 -1.54 -11.33
C SER A 86 18.24 -1.60 -12.86
N GLN A 87 17.07 -1.56 -13.50
CA GLN A 87 16.89 -1.65 -14.95
C GLN A 87 16.34 -0.35 -15.55
N VAL A 88 16.17 0.70 -14.74
CA VAL A 88 15.72 2.01 -15.23
C VAL A 88 16.93 2.79 -15.74
N GLU A 89 16.96 3.05 -17.05
CA GLU A 89 18.04 3.82 -17.70
C GLU A 89 18.06 5.28 -17.25
N ASP A 90 16.89 5.89 -17.07
CA ASP A 90 16.72 7.30 -16.75
C ASP A 90 15.79 7.47 -15.54
N LEU A 91 16.39 7.51 -14.35
CA LEU A 91 15.68 7.68 -13.08
C LEU A 91 15.08 9.08 -12.94
N GLU A 92 15.68 10.09 -13.56
CA GLU A 92 15.20 11.47 -13.55
C GLU A 92 13.89 11.59 -14.32
N LYS A 93 13.83 11.01 -15.53
CA LYS A 93 12.61 10.94 -16.32
C LYS A 93 11.51 10.13 -15.63
N LEU A 94 11.87 9.04 -14.94
CA LEU A 94 10.90 8.28 -14.14
C LEU A 94 10.35 9.14 -12.99
N TRP A 95 11.22 9.82 -12.25
CA TRP A 95 10.83 10.74 -11.17
C TRP A 95 9.86 11.81 -11.66
N ASP A 96 10.22 12.51 -12.74
CA ASP A 96 9.38 13.54 -13.35
C ASP A 96 7.99 13.01 -13.71
N ARG A 97 7.93 11.81 -14.28
CA ARG A 97 6.66 11.17 -14.63
C ARG A 97 5.82 10.89 -13.40
N LEU A 98 6.43 10.36 -12.33
CA LEU A 98 5.74 10.03 -11.09
C LEU A 98 5.23 11.30 -10.38
N VAL A 99 6.07 12.33 -10.24
CA VAL A 99 5.68 13.62 -9.62
C VAL A 99 4.58 14.31 -10.43
N LYS A 100 4.70 14.36 -11.76
CA LYS A 100 3.64 14.92 -12.62
C LYS A 100 2.35 14.13 -12.48
N GLY A 101 2.42 12.81 -12.37
CA GLY A 101 1.23 11.98 -12.20
C GLY A 101 0.56 12.14 -10.83
N ASP A 102 1.36 12.19 -9.75
CA ASP A 102 0.84 12.41 -8.40
C ASP A 102 0.16 13.79 -8.28
N LYS A 103 0.76 14.85 -8.86
CA LYS A 103 0.15 16.18 -8.94
C LYS A 103 -1.19 16.18 -9.69
N ARG A 104 -1.33 15.36 -10.73
CA ARG A 104 -2.59 15.21 -11.48
C ARG A 104 -3.56 14.20 -10.86
N ARG A 105 -3.14 13.48 -9.82
CA ARG A 105 -3.89 12.38 -9.19
C ARG A 105 -4.27 11.27 -10.20
N ASP A 106 -3.41 11.00 -11.17
CA ASP A 106 -3.62 9.98 -12.21
C ASP A 106 -2.69 8.75 -12.06
N VAL A 107 -1.96 8.67 -10.95
CA VAL A 107 -1.10 7.53 -10.60
C VAL A 107 -1.32 7.12 -9.14
N MET A 108 -1.19 5.82 -8.87
CA MET A 108 -0.97 5.30 -7.52
C MET A 108 0.33 4.53 -7.55
N VAL A 109 1.17 4.76 -6.54
CA VAL A 109 2.53 4.22 -6.52
C VAL A 109 2.70 3.36 -5.28
N SER A 110 3.27 2.18 -5.48
CA SER A 110 3.78 1.33 -4.42
C SER A 110 5.23 1.02 -4.70
N VAL A 111 6.03 0.95 -3.65
CA VAL A 111 7.40 0.46 -3.72
C VAL A 111 7.52 -0.83 -2.95
N SER A 112 8.40 -1.73 -3.39
CA SER A 112 8.58 -3.02 -2.75
C SER A 112 10.05 -3.33 -2.56
N THR A 113 10.38 -3.94 -1.44
CA THR A 113 11.71 -4.51 -1.19
C THR A 113 11.79 -5.92 -1.76
N GLY A 114 12.96 -6.30 -2.24
CA GLY A 114 13.30 -7.70 -2.49
C GLY A 114 14.02 -8.30 -1.28
N ILE A 115 15.01 -9.15 -1.54
CA ILE A 115 15.98 -9.59 -0.54
C ILE A 115 16.98 -8.44 -0.32
N LEU A 116 16.96 -7.88 0.89
CA LEU A 116 17.82 -6.77 1.32
C LEU A 116 18.53 -7.19 2.62
N PRO A 117 19.86 -7.45 2.60
CA PRO A 117 20.58 -7.96 3.77
C PRO A 117 20.49 -7.07 5.02
N ASN A 118 20.46 -5.76 4.83
CA ASN A 118 20.43 -4.75 5.90
C ASN A 118 19.04 -4.12 6.10
N ALA A 119 17.97 -4.77 5.63
CA ALA A 119 16.63 -4.20 5.70
C ALA A 119 16.23 -3.85 7.14
N GLU A 120 16.42 -4.78 8.08
CA GLU A 120 15.99 -4.60 9.47
C GLU A 120 16.75 -3.48 10.21
N GLU A 121 18.06 -3.36 9.95
CA GLU A 121 18.90 -2.27 10.46
C GLU A 121 18.39 -0.90 9.98
N LEU A 122 17.96 -0.83 8.72
CA LEU A 122 17.36 0.36 8.13
C LEU A 122 15.87 0.56 8.50
N GLY A 123 15.28 -0.37 9.26
CA GLY A 123 13.86 -0.33 9.62
C GLY A 123 12.90 -0.72 8.49
N LEU A 124 13.39 -1.41 7.46
CA LEU A 124 12.63 -1.99 6.37
C LEU A 124 12.41 -3.49 6.59
N VAL A 125 11.32 -3.99 6.03
CA VAL A 125 10.96 -5.41 5.91
C VAL A 125 11.35 -5.93 4.53
N VAL A 126 11.93 -7.12 4.45
CA VAL A 126 12.25 -7.81 3.19
C VAL A 126 11.01 -8.38 2.49
N ASN A 127 11.02 -8.47 1.16
CA ASN A 127 9.90 -8.98 0.36
C ASN A 127 8.55 -8.32 0.71
N HIS A 128 8.55 -7.01 0.98
CA HIS A 128 7.41 -6.28 1.51
C HIS A 128 7.03 -5.10 0.62
N ALA A 129 5.73 -4.78 0.59
CA ALA A 129 5.20 -3.66 -0.18
C ALA A 129 4.84 -2.49 0.74
N TYR A 130 5.16 -1.29 0.28
CA TYR A 130 4.87 -0.02 0.92
C TYR A 130 4.02 0.84 -0.02
N ALA A 131 3.04 1.54 0.53
CA ALA A 131 2.31 2.54 -0.23
C ALA A 131 3.14 3.84 -0.27
N VAL A 132 3.29 4.44 -1.44
CA VAL A 132 3.86 5.79 -1.53
C VAL A 132 2.74 6.79 -1.26
N LEU A 133 2.91 7.60 -0.22
CA LEU A 133 1.94 8.61 0.20
C LEU A 133 2.21 9.97 -0.44
N GLU A 134 3.49 10.30 -0.65
CA GLU A 134 3.89 11.60 -1.17
C GLU A 134 5.21 11.52 -1.93
N LEU A 135 5.31 12.30 -3.00
CA LEU A 135 6.52 12.55 -3.76
C LEU A 135 6.79 14.05 -3.73
N LYS A 136 7.90 14.46 -3.13
CA LYS A 136 8.23 15.87 -2.94
C LYS A 136 9.65 16.16 -3.37
N GLU A 137 9.85 17.29 -4.02
CA GLU A 137 11.17 17.84 -4.30
C GLU A 137 11.30 19.17 -3.58
N HIS A 138 12.37 19.33 -2.82
CA HIS A 138 12.60 20.53 -2.02
C HIS A 138 14.09 20.74 -1.77
N GLU A 139 14.57 21.98 -1.97
CA GLU A 139 16.01 22.33 -1.87
C GLU A 139 16.92 21.39 -2.69
N GLY A 140 16.47 20.99 -3.89
CA GLY A 140 17.21 20.09 -4.78
C GLY A 140 17.26 18.62 -4.33
N LYS A 141 16.53 18.25 -3.25
CA LYS A 141 16.42 16.88 -2.75
C LYS A 141 15.06 16.29 -3.09
N LYS A 142 15.04 14.99 -3.36
CA LYS A 142 13.85 14.21 -3.74
C LYS A 142 13.46 13.28 -2.60
N PHE A 143 12.23 13.41 -2.14
CA PHE A 143 11.69 12.70 -0.98
C PHE A 143 10.52 11.82 -1.40
N VAL A 144 10.53 10.58 -0.92
CA VAL A 144 9.42 9.63 -1.07
C VAL A 144 8.92 9.31 0.33
N LEU A 145 7.71 9.75 0.66
CA LEU A 145 7.05 9.32 1.88
C LEU A 145 6.39 7.98 1.64
N VAL A 146 6.77 6.97 2.41
CA VAL A 146 6.22 5.62 2.31
C VAL A 146 5.49 5.22 3.59
N LEU A 147 4.42 4.45 3.43
CA LEU A 147 3.67 3.84 4.52
C LEU A 147 3.95 2.34 4.56
N ASN A 148 4.41 1.86 5.72
CA ASN A 148 4.40 0.44 6.02
C ASN A 148 2.98 0.02 6.45
N PRO A 149 2.28 -0.85 5.68
CA PRO A 149 0.91 -1.26 6.02
C PRO A 149 0.81 -2.02 7.35
N TRP A 150 1.91 -2.55 7.89
CA TRP A 150 1.91 -3.17 9.23
C TRP A 150 1.84 -2.17 10.38
N GLY A 151 2.01 -0.87 10.12
CA GLY A 151 1.98 0.18 11.14
C GLY A 151 3.15 0.12 12.14
N ARG A 152 4.20 -0.63 11.84
CA ARG A 152 5.44 -0.79 12.61
C ARG A 152 6.63 -0.89 11.67
N PHE A 153 7.84 -0.77 12.20
CA PHE A 153 9.10 -0.70 11.44
C PHE A 153 9.14 0.53 10.53
N ASN A 154 9.56 1.65 11.13
CA ASN A 154 9.78 2.89 10.42
C ASN A 154 11.22 2.93 9.89
N TRP A 155 11.41 3.61 8.77
CA TRP A 155 12.72 3.95 8.23
C TRP A 155 13.61 4.58 9.32
N LYS A 156 14.86 4.11 9.42
CA LYS A 156 15.83 4.56 10.44
C LYS A 156 17.03 5.32 9.85
N GLY A 157 17.10 5.45 8.53
CA GLY A 157 18.20 6.16 7.88
C GLY A 157 17.96 7.68 7.81
N GLU A 158 18.69 8.31 6.89
CA GLU A 158 18.62 9.76 6.63
C GLU A 158 17.18 10.19 6.35
N TYR A 159 16.74 11.30 6.96
CA TYR A 159 15.37 11.82 6.88
C TYR A 159 14.30 10.90 7.49
N SER A 160 14.68 9.99 8.38
CA SER A 160 13.70 9.30 9.24
C SER A 160 13.00 10.27 10.19
N VAL A 161 11.88 9.85 10.78
CA VAL A 161 11.10 10.68 11.72
C VAL A 161 11.95 11.10 12.93
N ASP A 162 12.90 10.25 13.32
CA ASP A 162 13.77 10.46 14.49
C ASP A 162 15.13 11.08 14.12
N ASP A 163 15.40 11.39 12.84
CA ASP A 163 16.67 11.99 12.38
C ASP A 163 16.73 13.49 12.73
N THR A 164 17.55 13.87 13.69
CA THR A 164 17.70 15.29 14.07
C THR A 164 18.73 16.04 13.22
N ASP A 165 19.59 15.31 12.51
CA ASP A 165 20.81 15.88 11.95
C ASP A 165 20.60 16.27 10.48
N SER A 166 19.89 15.45 9.71
CA SER A 166 19.66 15.71 8.29
C SER A 166 18.44 16.59 8.05
N TRP A 167 17.45 16.56 8.95
CA TRP A 167 16.30 17.44 8.89
C TRP A 167 16.65 18.88 9.30
N THR A 168 16.86 19.75 8.30
CA THR A 168 17.04 21.18 8.55
C THR A 168 15.70 21.92 8.68
N PRO A 169 15.65 23.11 9.34
CA PRO A 169 14.43 23.92 9.42
C PRO A 169 13.83 24.28 8.06
N LYS A 170 14.65 24.36 7.00
CA LYS A 170 14.16 24.60 5.64
C LYS A 170 13.46 23.39 5.03
N LEU A 171 13.81 22.17 5.45
CA LEU A 171 13.26 20.92 4.92
C LEU A 171 12.00 20.43 5.66
N LYS A 172 11.70 21.00 6.84
CA LYS A 172 10.51 20.69 7.64
C LYS A 172 9.29 21.49 7.19
#